data_AF-A0AB73BM35-F1
#
_entry.id   AF-A0AB73BM35-F1
#
_cell.length_a   1.000
_cell.length_b   1.000
_cell.length_c   1.000
_cell.angle_alpha   90.00
_cell.angle_beta   90.00
_cell.angle_gamma   90.00
#
_symmetry.space_group_name_H-M   'P 1'
#
loop_
_entity.id
_entity.type
_entity.pdbx_description
1 polymer ?
#
loop_
_entity_poly.entity_id
_entity_poly.type
_entity_poly.pdbx_seq_one_letter_code
_entity_poly.pdbx_strand_id
1 'polypeptide(L)'
;MTKTPTRTKKFYYRRVSWQSKDKSTLEKMLKDAHSQFKTAGERTFLKTDGEVQGASYKIEDKHRGIYLHIGVCKPGESASVIDGDKTLVESNTDEHPAPEGKEFLDGEIFAYVRKNHIIFCTTNLQETILKFYLRKVLGKCGFAAIVVVN
;
A
#
# COMPACT_ATOMS: atom_id res chain seq x y z
N MET A 1 24.95 11.19 -24.96
CA MET A 1 24.05 11.12 -23.80
C MET A 1 23.01 10.03 -24.05
N THR A 2 23.11 8.90 -23.38
CA THR A 2 22.10 7.83 -23.45
C THR A 2 20.84 8.28 -22.70
N LYS A 3 19.70 8.26 -23.38
CA LYS A 3 18.41 8.67 -22.81
C LYS A 3 18.01 7.63 -21.76
N THR A 4 17.78 8.05 -20.52
CA THR A 4 17.30 7.15 -19.45
C THR A 4 15.97 6.53 -19.89
N PRO A 5 15.79 5.20 -19.83
CA PRO A 5 14.53 4.58 -20.17
C PRO A 5 13.43 5.06 -19.22
N THR A 6 12.32 5.55 -19.78
CA THR A 6 11.16 5.97 -19.00
C THR A 6 10.24 4.77 -18.75
N ARG A 7 9.82 4.59 -17.50
CA ARG A 7 8.85 3.56 -17.12
C ARG A 7 7.45 4.16 -17.03
N THR A 8 6.54 3.69 -17.87
CA THR A 8 5.12 4.06 -17.78
C THR A 8 4.46 3.33 -16.61
N LYS A 9 3.72 4.06 -15.77
CA LYS A 9 2.92 3.48 -14.67
C LYS A 9 1.46 3.86 -14.86
N LYS A 10 0.56 2.87 -14.76
CA LYS A 10 -0.88 3.08 -14.86
C LYS A 10 -1.40 3.63 -13.53
N PHE A 11 -2.21 4.67 -13.61
CA PHE A 11 -3.01 5.15 -12.49
C PHE A 11 -4.45 4.69 -12.67
N TYR A 12 -5.06 4.31 -11.57
CA TYR A 12 -6.45 3.94 -11.47
C TYR A 12 -7.17 5.00 -10.66
N TYR A 13 -8.38 5.32 -11.08
CA TYR A 13 -9.26 6.21 -10.36
C TYR A 13 -10.44 5.41 -9.84
N ARG A 14 -10.81 5.68 -8.59
CA ARG A 14 -11.99 5.13 -7.95
C ARG A 14 -12.71 6.20 -7.16
N ARG A 15 -14.02 6.04 -7.00
CA ARG A 15 -14.81 6.84 -6.08
C ARG A 15 -15.52 5.96 -5.07
N VAL A 16 -15.38 6.33 -3.79
CA VAL A 16 -16.07 5.66 -2.71
C VAL A 16 -17.47 6.24 -2.52
N SER A 17 -18.41 5.34 -2.32
CA SER A 17 -19.78 5.63 -1.89
C SER A 17 -20.09 4.90 -0.59
N TRP A 18 -21.18 5.29 0.06
CA TRP A 18 -21.70 4.60 1.22
C TRP A 18 -23.22 4.62 1.13
N GLN A 19 -23.86 3.54 1.60
CA GLN A 19 -25.33 3.51 1.75
C GLN A 19 -25.79 4.16 3.07
N SER A 20 -24.87 4.52 3.97
CA SER A 20 -25.21 5.13 5.25
C SER A 20 -25.60 6.61 5.08
N LYS A 21 -26.41 7.12 6.00
CA LYS A 21 -26.74 8.56 6.11
C LYS A 21 -25.54 9.40 6.57
N ASP A 22 -24.38 8.77 6.76
CA ASP A 22 -23.20 9.40 7.32
C ASP A 22 -22.61 10.38 6.30
N LYS A 23 -22.47 11.65 6.69
CA LYS A 23 -22.05 12.74 5.80
C LYS A 23 -20.53 12.90 5.72
N SER A 24 -19.78 12.00 6.36
CA SER A 24 -18.31 12.08 6.38
C SER A 24 -17.70 11.63 5.05
N THR A 25 -16.50 12.13 4.77
CA THR A 25 -15.72 11.79 3.57
C THR A 25 -14.66 10.74 3.90
N LEU A 26 -14.24 9.96 2.90
CA LEU A 26 -13.15 8.99 3.08
C LEU A 26 -11.88 9.69 3.60
N GLU A 27 -11.57 10.86 3.03
CA GLU A 27 -10.46 11.70 3.46
C GLU A 27 -10.56 12.04 4.95
N LYS A 28 -11.73 12.48 5.44
CA LYS A 28 -11.89 12.80 6.86
C LYS A 28 -11.71 11.55 7.74
N MET A 29 -12.39 10.46 7.38
CA MET A 29 -12.29 9.20 8.14
C MET A 29 -10.85 8.68 8.22
N LEU A 30 -10.09 8.78 7.11
CA LEU A 30 -8.68 8.40 7.10
C LEU A 30 -7.80 9.34 7.92
N LYS A 31 -8.04 10.66 7.87
CA LYS A 31 -7.33 11.62 8.74
C LYS A 31 -7.55 11.30 10.22
N ASP A 32 -8.80 11.01 10.59
CA ASP A 32 -9.19 10.67 11.95
C ASP A 32 -8.59 9.32 12.39
N ALA A 33 -8.50 8.35 11.48
CA ALA A 33 -7.87 7.06 11.77
C ALA A 33 -6.35 7.18 11.93
N HIS A 34 -5.70 7.88 10.99
CA HIS A 34 -4.26 8.06 10.98
C HIS A 34 -3.76 8.97 12.11
N SER A 35 -4.58 9.88 12.64
CA SER A 35 -4.22 10.64 13.84
C SER A 35 -4.22 9.80 15.12
N GLN A 36 -4.99 8.70 15.15
CA GLN A 36 -5.03 7.75 16.26
C GLN A 36 -3.90 6.72 16.19
N PHE A 37 -3.55 6.24 14.99
CA PHE A 37 -2.52 5.22 14.78
C PHE A 37 -1.16 5.87 14.52
N LYS A 38 -0.37 6.09 15.57
CA LYS A 38 0.89 6.82 15.52
C LYS A 38 2.00 6.03 14.84
N THR A 39 2.04 4.71 15.06
CA THR A 39 3.10 3.84 14.55
C THR A 39 2.70 3.12 13.26
N ALA A 40 3.67 2.70 12.46
CA ALA A 40 3.40 1.87 11.29
C ALA A 40 2.79 0.51 11.68
N GLY A 41 3.23 -0.09 12.79
CA GLY A 41 2.68 -1.33 13.32
C GLY A 41 1.19 -1.24 13.69
N GLU A 42 0.74 -0.11 14.23
CA GLU A 42 -0.71 0.12 14.47
C GLU A 42 -1.53 0.21 13.17
N ARG A 43 -0.86 0.44 12.03
CA ARG A 43 -1.42 0.47 10.68
C ARG A 43 -1.02 -0.76 9.86
N THR A 44 -0.49 -1.80 10.51
CA THR A 44 -0.18 -3.08 9.89
C THR A 44 -1.29 -4.07 10.19
N PHE A 45 -1.71 -4.81 9.17
CA PHE A 45 -2.80 -5.77 9.26
C PHE A 45 -2.40 -7.10 8.64
N LEU A 46 -2.60 -8.17 9.41
CA LEU A 46 -2.32 -9.53 8.96
C LEU A 46 -3.30 -9.97 7.86
N LYS A 47 -2.76 -10.60 6.83
CA LYS A 47 -3.45 -11.41 5.82
C LYS A 47 -2.94 -12.85 5.95
N THR A 48 -3.62 -13.81 5.31
CA THR A 48 -3.29 -15.24 5.38
C THR A 48 -1.82 -15.55 5.07
N ASP A 49 -1.20 -14.76 4.21
CA ASP A 49 0.07 -15.00 3.54
C ASP A 49 0.99 -13.77 3.60
N GLY A 50 0.88 -12.94 4.65
CA GLY A 50 1.74 -11.77 4.83
C GLY A 50 1.08 -10.61 5.57
N GLU A 51 1.71 -9.45 5.50
CA GLU A 51 1.30 -8.24 6.17
C GLU A 51 0.99 -7.13 5.18
N VAL A 52 -0.08 -6.37 5.44
CA VAL A 52 -0.39 -5.14 4.72
C VAL A 52 -0.12 -3.97 5.64
N GLN A 53 0.94 -3.22 5.36
CA GLN A 53 1.44 -2.14 6.20
C GLN A 53 1.11 -0.77 5.62
N GLY A 54 0.49 0.09 6.43
CA GLY A 54 0.40 1.54 6.18
C GLY A 54 1.75 2.21 6.42
N ALA A 55 2.69 1.98 5.49
CA ALA A 55 4.10 2.34 5.60
C ALA A 55 4.30 3.83 5.87
N SER A 56 3.60 4.70 5.13
CA SER A 56 3.55 6.12 5.44
C SER A 56 2.24 6.77 5.00
N TYR A 57 1.93 7.92 5.59
CA TYR A 57 0.88 8.80 5.11
C TYR A 57 1.33 10.26 5.25
N LYS A 58 0.88 11.12 4.33
CA LYS A 58 1.15 12.55 4.38
C LYS A 58 -0.13 13.33 4.12
N ILE A 59 -0.44 14.26 5.01
CA ILE A 59 -1.52 15.23 4.80
C ILE A 59 -0.86 16.52 4.30
N GLU A 60 -1.24 16.98 3.12
CA GLU A 60 -0.73 18.23 2.57
C GLU A 60 -1.83 19.29 2.47
N ASP A 61 -1.69 20.37 3.25
CA ASP A 61 -2.67 21.45 3.33
C ASP A 61 -2.89 22.16 1.98
N LYS A 62 -1.83 22.28 1.16
CA LYS A 62 -1.90 22.91 -0.16
C LYS A 62 -2.74 22.11 -1.16
N HIS A 63 -2.65 20.78 -1.13
CA HIS A 63 -3.33 19.91 -2.10
C HIS A 63 -4.71 19.43 -1.61
N ARG A 64 -5.03 19.61 -0.31
CA ARG A 64 -6.29 19.23 0.31
C ARG A 64 -6.62 17.74 0.08
N GLY A 65 -5.74 16.87 0.58
CA GLY A 65 -5.90 15.41 0.49
C GLY A 65 -4.88 14.66 1.36
N ILE A 66 -4.83 13.34 1.16
CA ILE A 66 -3.92 12.42 1.85
C ILE A 66 -3.16 11.61 0.81
N TYR A 67 -1.84 11.57 0.93
CA TYR A 67 -1.00 10.58 0.25
C TYR A 67 -0.81 9.38 1.16
N LEU A 68 -0.99 8.18 0.62
CA LEU A 68 -0.80 6.91 1.30
C LEU A 68 0.27 6.10 0.57
N HIS A 69 1.16 5.49 1.35
CA HIS A 69 2.04 4.42 0.91
C HIS A 69 1.71 3.16 1.69
N ILE A 70 1.31 2.12 0.96
CA ILE A 70 0.92 0.83 1.52
C ILE A 70 1.92 -0.19 0.99
N GLY A 71 2.67 -0.83 1.89
CA GLY A 71 3.60 -1.91 1.56
C GLY A 71 3.00 -3.27 1.90
N VAL A 72 3.40 -4.29 1.16
CA VAL A 72 3.12 -5.69 1.50
C VAL A 72 4.42 -6.44 1.58
N CYS A 73 4.56 -7.25 2.62
CA CYS A 73 5.68 -8.15 2.83
C CYS A 73 5.20 -9.45 3.48
N LYS A 74 6.08 -10.44 3.50
CA LYS A 74 5.93 -11.66 4.30
C LYS A 74 7.04 -11.71 5.34
N PRO A 75 6.71 -11.49 6.63
CA PRO A 75 7.72 -11.45 7.67
C PRO A 75 8.56 -12.72 7.73
N GLY A 76 9.88 -12.56 7.69
CA GLY A 76 10.85 -13.65 7.76
C GLY A 76 10.94 -14.53 6.51
N GLU A 77 10.26 -14.21 5.42
CA GLU A 77 10.43 -14.94 4.16
C GLU A 77 11.76 -14.55 3.51
N SER A 78 12.54 -15.55 3.11
CA SER A 78 13.76 -15.34 2.31
C SER A 78 13.38 -15.04 0.87
N ALA A 79 14.22 -14.29 0.15
CA ALA A 79 14.06 -14.06 -1.27
C ALA A 79 15.03 -14.95 -2.05
N SER A 80 14.54 -15.54 -3.15
CA SER A 80 15.41 -16.21 -4.10
C SER A 80 16.33 -15.20 -4.78
N VAL A 81 17.61 -15.56 -4.88
CA VAL A 81 18.64 -14.80 -5.61
C VAL A 81 19.18 -15.66 -6.74
N ILE A 82 19.79 -15.00 -7.71
CA ILE A 82 20.45 -15.63 -8.85
C ILE A 82 21.82 -14.96 -9.05
N ASP A 83 22.79 -15.69 -9.58
CA ASP A 83 24.12 -15.15 -9.85
C ASP A 83 24.06 -13.88 -10.71
N GLY A 84 24.75 -12.84 -10.26
CA GLY A 84 24.87 -11.59 -11.02
C GLY A 84 25.90 -11.66 -12.17
N ASP A 85 26.79 -12.65 -12.13
CA ASP A 85 27.81 -12.86 -13.15
C ASP A 85 27.21 -13.55 -14.39
N LYS A 86 27.12 -12.77 -15.47
CA LYS A 86 26.54 -13.21 -16.75
C LYS A 86 27.49 -14.05 -17.60
N THR A 87 28.72 -14.28 -17.14
CA THR A 87 29.72 -15.07 -17.86
C THR A 87 29.75 -16.54 -17.45
N LEU A 88 29.05 -16.89 -16.37
CA LEU A 88 28.90 -18.28 -15.92
C LEU A 88 28.13 -19.10 -16.96
N VAL A 89 28.57 -20.34 -17.18
CA VAL A 89 27.93 -21.29 -18.12
C VAL A 89 26.54 -21.68 -17.61
N GLU A 90 26.40 -21.81 -16.30
CA GLU A 90 25.16 -22.08 -15.59
C GLU A 90 25.03 -21.10 -14.43
N SER A 91 23.80 -20.69 -14.14
CA SER A 91 23.51 -19.79 -13.03
C SER A 91 22.77 -20.56 -11.95
N ASN A 92 23.25 -20.44 -10.71
CA ASN A 92 22.62 -21.06 -9.56
C ASN A 92 21.56 -20.13 -8.96
N THR A 93 20.62 -20.74 -8.24
CA THR A 93 19.62 -20.04 -7.45
C THR A 93 19.79 -20.41 -5.98
N ASP A 94 19.84 -19.40 -5.11
CA ASP A 94 19.92 -19.56 -3.66
C ASP A 94 18.79 -18.78 -2.98
N GLU A 95 18.63 -18.94 -1.67
CA GLU A 95 17.72 -18.13 -0.86
C GLU A 95 18.54 -17.29 0.12
N HIS A 96 18.21 -16.00 0.22
CA HIS A 96 18.81 -15.10 1.18
C HIS A 96 17.74 -14.49 2.09
N PRO A 97 17.97 -14.44 3.42
CA PRO A 97 17.08 -13.74 4.32
C PRO A 97 17.15 -12.23 4.07
N ALA A 98 16.11 -11.51 4.50
CA ALA A 98 16.15 -10.06 4.52
C ALA A 98 17.26 -9.55 5.46
N PRO A 99 17.87 -8.39 5.18
CA PRO A 99 18.83 -7.79 6.10
C PRO A 99 18.22 -7.59 7.49
N GLU A 100 19.06 -7.64 8.54
CA GLU A 100 18.61 -7.50 9.92
C GLU A 100 17.74 -6.24 10.12
N GLY A 101 16.57 -6.43 10.76
CA GLY A 101 15.59 -5.37 11.00
C GLY A 101 14.80 -4.92 9.77
N LYS A 102 14.87 -5.65 8.65
CA LYS A 102 14.14 -5.36 7.41
C LYS A 102 13.40 -6.60 6.92
N GLU A 103 12.43 -6.35 6.06
CA GLU A 103 11.69 -7.37 5.32
C GLU A 103 11.79 -7.08 3.82
N PHE A 104 11.66 -8.11 2.99
CA PHE A 104 11.52 -7.91 1.55
C PHE A 104 10.13 -7.37 1.22
N LEU A 105 10.09 -6.39 0.32
CA LEU A 105 8.86 -5.78 -0.16
C LEU A 105 8.33 -6.58 -1.36
N ASP A 106 7.22 -7.28 -1.18
CA ASP A 106 6.56 -8.05 -2.25
C ASP A 106 5.79 -7.16 -3.22
N GLY A 107 5.37 -5.99 -2.73
CA GLY A 107 4.78 -4.97 -3.55
C GLY A 107 4.25 -3.81 -2.75
N GLU A 108 3.74 -2.81 -3.46
CA GLU A 108 3.29 -1.56 -2.85
C GLU A 108 2.18 -0.86 -3.64
N ILE A 109 1.44 -0.02 -2.94
CA ILE A 109 0.43 0.88 -3.49
C ILE A 109 0.76 2.31 -3.05
N PHE A 110 0.77 3.23 -4.02
CA PHE A 110 0.70 4.66 -3.75
C PHE A 110 -0.69 5.14 -4.07
N ALA A 111 -1.35 5.80 -3.13
CA ALA A 111 -2.68 6.34 -3.32
C ALA A 111 -2.75 7.81 -2.89
N TYR A 112 -3.53 8.58 -3.61
CA TYR A 112 -3.95 9.93 -3.25
C TYR A 112 -5.46 9.93 -3.01
N VAL A 113 -5.87 10.40 -1.84
CA VAL A 113 -7.26 10.46 -1.41
C VAL A 113 -7.69 11.91 -1.20
N ARG A 114 -8.80 12.30 -1.83
CA ARG A 114 -9.43 13.61 -1.64
C ARG A 114 -10.94 13.49 -1.63
N LYS A 115 -11.59 13.97 -0.57
CA LYS A 115 -13.00 13.70 -0.27
C LYS A 115 -13.27 12.20 -0.35
N ASN A 116 -14.01 11.74 -1.37
CA ASN A 116 -14.30 10.32 -1.61
C ASN A 116 -13.59 9.77 -2.87
N HIS A 117 -12.69 10.53 -3.45
CA HIS A 117 -11.94 10.17 -4.65
C HIS A 117 -10.62 9.53 -4.26
N ILE A 118 -10.24 8.48 -4.97
CA ILE A 118 -8.96 7.81 -4.83
C ILE A 118 -8.31 7.73 -6.21
N ILE A 119 -7.07 8.18 -6.31
CA ILE A 119 -6.19 7.91 -7.44
C ILE A 119 -5.05 7.05 -6.91
N PHE A 120 -4.76 5.91 -7.52
CA PHE A 120 -3.69 5.04 -7.05
C PHE A 120 -2.93 4.37 -8.17
N CYS A 121 -1.70 3.95 -7.88
CA CYS A 121 -0.95 3.04 -8.72
C CYS A 121 -0.37 1.90 -7.87
N THR A 122 -0.13 0.76 -8.49
CA THR A 122 0.41 -0.42 -7.81
C THR A 122 1.74 -0.85 -8.43
N THR A 123 2.57 -1.48 -7.61
CA THR A 123 3.74 -2.26 -8.02
C THR A 123 3.53 -3.67 -7.49
N ASN A 124 3.39 -4.67 -8.36
CA ASN A 124 3.20 -6.09 -8.02
C ASN A 124 1.99 -6.41 -7.12
N LEU A 125 1.06 -5.45 -6.90
CA LEU A 125 -0.13 -5.65 -6.10
C LEU A 125 -1.42 -5.43 -6.90
N GLN A 126 -2.48 -6.08 -6.43
CA GLN A 126 -3.84 -5.91 -6.91
C GLN A 126 -4.58 -4.84 -6.09
N GLU A 127 -5.59 -4.20 -6.69
CA GLU A 127 -6.45 -3.21 -6.02
C GLU A 127 -7.15 -3.77 -4.77
N THR A 128 -7.36 -5.09 -4.69
CA THR A 128 -7.94 -5.76 -3.52
C THR A 128 -7.16 -5.47 -2.23
N ILE A 129 -5.84 -5.23 -2.31
CA ILE A 129 -5.01 -4.86 -1.16
C ILE A 129 -5.35 -3.45 -0.66
N LEU A 130 -5.56 -2.49 -1.57
CA LEU A 130 -6.02 -1.15 -1.19
C LEU A 130 -7.37 -1.22 -0.49
N LYS A 131 -8.32 -2.00 -1.04
CA LYS A 131 -9.65 -2.19 -0.43
C LYS A 131 -9.54 -2.82 0.95
N PHE A 132 -8.68 -3.84 1.09
CA PHE A 132 -8.42 -4.50 2.37
C PHE A 132 -7.86 -3.53 3.40
N TYR A 133 -6.80 -2.78 3.04
CA TYR A 133 -6.18 -1.80 3.92
C TYR A 133 -7.19 -0.75 4.39
N LEU A 134 -7.94 -0.14 3.46
CA LEU A 134 -8.97 0.85 3.78
C LEU A 134 -10.04 0.28 4.71
N ARG A 135 -10.51 -0.96 4.46
CA ARG A 135 -11.49 -1.62 5.33
C ARG A 135 -10.95 -1.84 6.74
N LYS A 136 -9.69 -2.27 6.86
CA LYS A 136 -9.06 -2.59 8.15
C LYS A 136 -8.77 -1.32 8.96
N VAL A 137 -8.18 -0.30 8.35
CA VAL A 137 -7.85 0.95 9.03
C VAL A 137 -9.10 1.69 9.49
N LEU A 138 -10.14 1.76 8.66
CA LEU A 138 -11.40 2.41 9.01
C LEU A 138 -12.20 1.57 10.02
N GLY A 139 -12.23 0.25 9.85
CA GLY A 139 -12.91 -0.66 10.77
C GLY A 139 -12.30 -0.62 12.17
N LYS A 140 -10.98 -0.44 12.29
CA LYS A 140 -10.29 -0.26 13.58
C LYS A 140 -10.74 1.01 14.32
N CYS A 141 -11.29 2.00 13.61
CA CYS A 141 -11.90 3.21 14.18
C CYS A 141 -13.43 3.14 14.34
N GLY A 142 -14.05 1.99 14.08
CA GLY A 142 -15.50 1.81 14.19
C GLY A 142 -16.30 2.34 13.00
N PHE A 143 -15.66 2.74 11.90
CA PHE A 143 -16.39 3.12 10.68
C PHE A 143 -16.91 1.86 9.95
N ALA A 144 -18.17 1.93 9.50
CA ALA A 144 -18.83 0.82 8.80
C ALA A 144 -18.16 0.44 7.46
N ALA A 145 -18.41 -0.78 7.00
CA ALA A 145 -17.80 -1.35 5.80
C ALA A 145 -18.05 -0.50 4.54
N ILE A 146 -16.98 -0.26 3.79
CA ILE A 146 -16.95 0.54 2.56
C ILE A 146 -17.82 -0.13 1.48
N VAL A 147 -18.79 0.60 0.91
CA VAL A 147 -19.68 0.09 -0.15
C VAL A 147 -19.36 0.77 -1.49
N VAL A 148 -18.69 0.01 -2.35
CA VAL A 148 -18.37 0.33 -3.75
C VAL A 148 -17.19 1.27 -3.95
N VAL A 149 -16.26 0.77 -4.76
CA VAL A 149 -15.06 1.40 -5.30
C VAL A 149 -15.16 1.07 -6.80
N ASN A 150 -15.98 1.82 -7.55
CA ASN A 150 -16.09 1.71 -9.01
C ASN A 150 -15.00 2.56 -9.67
#